data_AF-A0A2U1KU59-F1
#
_entry.id   AF-A0A2U1KU59-F1
#
_cell.length_a   1.000
_cell.length_b   1.000
_cell.length_c   1.000
_cell.angle_alpha   90.00
_cell.angle_beta   90.00
_cell.angle_gamma   90.00
#
_symmetry.space_group_name_H-M   'P 1'
#
loop_
_entity.id
_entity.type
_entity.pdbx_description
1 polymer ?
#
loop_
_entity_poly.entity_id
_entity_poly.type
_entity_poly.pdbx_seq_one_letter_code
_entity_poly.pdbx_strand_id
1 'polypeptide(L)'
;MSYNFLIELHPRGYRAYDCHEIVKLIGKLPHPPGDFFMYGNGVVAAKFYYQQWPNVLDTIVFLWKEVVDDSFSFRPRLVQNLVVPSDIDELNSSVRVLFRNRVIGLKDGDLVRALMSRVGDVSSEINRLESLLKKRNGLVVHTELNKKKQGCLKEYNLIRRKIREFKWAMDCVVDYLDGKISCSDDVRVLNLKGEFDWNKLDSIINRECRRLKDGLPIFADRTPFILEGVL
;
A
#
# COMPACT_ATOMS: atom_id res chain seq x y z
N MET A 1 2.66 11.93 38.04
CA MET A 1 3.78 11.12 37.53
C MET A 1 4.13 11.67 36.14
N SER A 2 5.42 11.84 35.82
CA SER A 2 5.83 12.30 34.47
C SER A 2 5.97 11.08 33.57
N TYR A 3 5.18 10.99 32.51
CA TYR A 3 5.33 9.96 31.48
C TYR A 3 6.40 10.41 30.47
N ASN A 4 7.29 9.50 30.08
CA ASN A 4 8.38 9.81 29.15
C ASN A 4 7.98 9.61 27.69
N PHE A 5 7.00 8.74 27.44
CA PHE A 5 6.58 8.33 26.12
C PHE A 5 5.06 8.36 26.00
N LEU A 6 4.59 8.86 24.87
CA LEU A 6 3.19 8.96 24.50
C LEU A 6 3.01 8.33 23.11
N ILE A 7 2.07 7.40 22.97
CA ILE A 7 1.61 6.93 21.67
C ILE A 7 0.24 7.57 21.41
N GLU A 8 0.12 8.29 20.32
CA GLU A 8 -1.15 8.82 19.83
C GLU A 8 -1.70 7.91 18.71
N LEU A 9 -3.01 7.63 18.75
CA LEU A 9 -3.71 7.00 17.65
C LEU A 9 -4.43 8.05 16.81
N HIS A 10 -4.11 8.11 15.53
CA HIS A 10 -4.70 9.05 14.57
C HIS A 10 -5.60 8.30 13.60
N PRO A 11 -6.90 8.66 13.44
CA PRO A 11 -7.76 7.96 12.50
C PRO A 11 -7.27 8.14 11.06
N ARG A 12 -7.36 7.10 10.23
CA ARG A 12 -7.00 7.15 8.80
C ARG A 12 -7.92 8.08 7.97
N GLY A 13 -9.05 8.51 8.52
CA GLY A 13 -10.03 9.39 7.86
C GLY A 13 -10.64 10.43 8.78
N TYR A 14 -11.29 11.43 8.19
CA TYR A 14 -11.82 12.62 8.88
C TYR A 14 -13.20 12.43 9.54
N ARG A 15 -13.68 11.19 9.70
CA ARG A 15 -15.01 10.90 10.26
C ARG A 15 -14.93 10.47 11.72
N ALA A 16 -16.07 10.53 12.41
CA ALA A 16 -16.24 9.88 13.71
C ALA A 16 -15.75 8.44 13.63
N TYR A 17 -14.94 8.04 14.60
CA TYR A 17 -14.30 6.73 14.66
C TYR A 17 -14.97 5.86 15.74
N ASP A 18 -14.88 4.55 15.57
CA ASP A 18 -15.48 3.60 16.51
C ASP A 18 -14.59 3.43 17.75
N CYS A 19 -15.02 3.97 18.89
CA CYS A 19 -14.31 3.81 20.15
C CYS A 19 -14.23 2.33 20.58
N HIS A 20 -15.14 1.46 20.14
CA HIS A 20 -15.09 0.04 20.48
C HIS A 20 -13.91 -0.66 19.82
N GLU A 21 -13.45 -0.19 18.66
CA GLU A 21 -12.23 -0.69 18.00
C GLU A 21 -11.01 -0.44 18.90
N ILE A 22 -10.94 0.75 19.50
CA ILE A 22 -9.86 1.12 20.44
C ILE A 22 -9.94 0.30 21.72
N VAL A 23 -11.13 0.08 22.30
CA VAL A 23 -11.28 -0.75 23.50
C VAL A 23 -10.82 -2.19 23.24
N LYS A 24 -11.21 -2.76 22.10
CA LYS A 24 -10.76 -4.11 21.68
C LYS A 24 -9.25 -4.15 21.48
N LEU A 25 -8.66 -3.09 20.94
CA LEU A 25 -7.22 -2.99 20.77
C LEU A 25 -6.48 -2.94 22.11
N ILE A 26 -6.97 -2.16 23.08
CA ILE A 26 -6.36 -2.04 24.41
C ILE A 26 -6.22 -3.42 25.07
N GLY A 27 -7.25 -4.27 24.95
CA GLY A 27 -7.22 -5.65 25.47
C GLY A 27 -6.22 -6.59 24.79
N LYS A 28 -5.63 -6.19 23.65
CA LYS A 28 -4.64 -6.96 22.89
C LYS A 28 -3.24 -6.38 22.96
N LEU A 29 -3.06 -5.21 23.58
CA LEU A 29 -1.74 -4.58 23.64
C LEU A 29 -0.77 -5.50 24.39
N PRO A 30 0.48 -5.62 23.91
CA PRO A 30 1.48 -6.47 24.56
C PRO A 30 1.75 -6.01 25.99
N HIS A 31 1.69 -4.69 26.23
CA HIS A 31 1.84 -4.07 27.53
C HIS A 31 0.72 -3.07 27.78
N PRO A 32 0.02 -3.15 28.93
CA PRO A 32 -1.00 -2.18 29.27
C PRO A 32 -0.37 -0.79 29.47
N PRO A 33 -0.98 0.28 28.96
CA PRO A 33 -0.51 1.63 29.21
C PRO A 33 -0.66 1.98 30.69
N GLY A 34 0.24 2.82 31.21
CA GLY A 34 0.15 3.29 32.60
C GLY A 34 -1.01 4.26 32.82
N ASP A 35 -1.43 4.95 31.76
CA ASP A 35 -2.66 5.75 31.68
C ASP A 35 -3.09 5.88 30.21
N PHE A 36 -4.37 6.13 29.96
CA PHE A 36 -4.86 6.35 28.61
C PHE A 36 -6.08 7.28 28.55
N PHE A 37 -6.18 8.01 27.45
CA PHE A 37 -7.34 8.85 27.15
C PHE A 37 -7.91 8.46 25.80
N MET A 38 -9.22 8.45 25.71
CA MET A 38 -9.96 8.24 24.47
C MET A 38 -10.81 9.46 24.20
N TYR A 39 -10.81 9.88 22.94
CA TYR A 39 -11.63 10.97 22.46
C TYR A 39 -12.78 10.39 21.64
N GLY A 40 -13.89 11.13 21.49
CA GLY A 40 -15.02 10.71 20.66
C GLY A 40 -14.98 11.27 19.23
N ASN A 41 -14.14 12.28 19.01
CA ASN A 41 -13.93 12.95 17.73
C ASN A 41 -12.55 13.65 17.71
N GLY A 42 -12.16 14.19 16.55
CA GLY A 42 -10.92 14.96 16.40
C GLY A 42 -9.79 14.21 15.70
N VAL A 43 -8.61 14.82 15.68
CA VAL A 43 -7.41 14.33 14.98
C VAL A 43 -6.70 13.22 15.76
N VAL A 44 -6.85 13.21 17.08
CA VAL A 44 -6.33 12.15 17.95
C VAL A 44 -7.51 11.38 18.52
N ALA A 45 -7.51 10.07 18.33
CA ALA A 45 -8.54 9.17 18.81
C ALA A 45 -8.25 8.61 20.19
N ALA A 46 -6.98 8.32 20.47
CA ALA A 46 -6.54 7.89 21.78
C ALA A 46 -5.10 8.29 22.05
N LYS A 47 -4.77 8.33 23.34
CA LYS A 47 -3.42 8.58 23.86
C LYS A 47 -3.08 7.49 24.87
N PHE A 48 -1.92 6.86 24.70
CA PHE A 48 -1.41 5.83 25.59
C PHE A 48 -0.07 6.27 26.20
N TYR A 49 0.01 6.23 27.52
CA TYR A 49 1.14 6.76 28.26
C TYR A 49 2.00 5.64 28.84
N TYR A 50 3.31 5.75 28.64
CA TYR A 50 4.29 4.76 29.05
C TYR A 50 5.52 5.41 29.70
N GLN A 51 6.16 4.66 30.59
CA GLN A 51 7.36 5.10 31.31
C GLN A 51 8.66 4.53 30.74
N GLN A 52 8.60 3.31 30.20
CA GLN A 52 9.76 2.53 29.77
C GLN A 52 9.75 2.32 28.26
N TRP A 53 10.91 2.50 27.62
CA TRP A 53 11.08 2.34 26.18
C TRP A 53 10.73 0.94 25.65
N PRO A 54 11.15 -0.18 26.27
CA PRO A 54 10.82 -1.52 25.75
C PRO A 54 9.31 -1.75 25.60
N ASN A 55 8.51 -1.30 26.57
CA ASN A 55 7.06 -1.44 26.52
C ASN A 55 6.44 -0.61 25.39
N VAL A 56 7.00 0.58 25.13
CA VAL A 56 6.59 1.47 24.03
C VAL A 56 6.92 0.84 22.70
N LEU A 57 8.14 0.32 22.55
CA LEU A 57 8.62 -0.32 21.34
C LEU A 57 7.72 -1.49 20.95
N ASP A 58 7.50 -2.44 21.86
CA ASP A 58 6.64 -3.59 21.62
C ASP A 58 5.22 -3.16 21.23
N THR A 59 4.67 -2.16 21.94
CA THR A 59 3.34 -1.64 21.69
C THR A 59 3.23 -0.98 20.32
N ILE A 60 4.15 -0.09 19.96
CA ILE A 60 4.07 0.62 18.67
C ILE A 60 4.35 -0.30 17.49
N VAL A 61 5.23 -1.29 17.64
CA VAL A 61 5.47 -2.33 16.63
C VAL A 61 4.22 -3.18 16.44
N PHE A 62 3.55 -3.58 17.53
CA PHE A 62 2.26 -4.25 17.48
C PHE A 62 1.20 -3.42 16.74
N LEU A 63 1.08 -2.13 17.06
CA LEU A 63 0.13 -1.24 16.40
C LEU A 63 0.43 -1.12 14.90
N TRP A 64 1.69 -0.97 14.51
CA TRP A 64 2.07 -0.97 13.08
C TRP A 64 1.77 -2.28 12.38
N LYS A 65 1.91 -3.42 13.07
CA LYS A 65 1.53 -4.72 12.52
C LYS A 65 0.03 -4.77 12.19
N GLU A 66 -0.83 -4.36 13.12
CA GLU A 66 -2.28 -4.29 12.89
C GLU A 66 -2.63 -3.33 11.73
N VAL A 67 -1.93 -2.20 11.63
CA VAL A 67 -2.09 -1.25 10.50
C VAL A 67 -1.71 -1.88 9.17
N VAL A 68 -0.60 -2.60 9.14
CA VAL A 68 -0.05 -3.27 7.95
C VAL A 68 -0.96 -4.41 7.47
N ASP A 69 -1.56 -5.14 8.41
CA ASP A 69 -2.50 -6.22 8.14
C ASP A 69 -3.91 -5.71 7.76
N ASP A 70 -4.10 -4.39 7.73
CA ASP A 70 -5.36 -3.71 7.42
C ASP A 70 -6.51 -4.09 8.37
N SER A 71 -6.18 -4.52 9.60
CA SER A 71 -7.14 -4.85 10.66
C SER A 71 -7.57 -3.64 11.48
N PHE A 72 -6.93 -2.48 11.25
CA PHE A 72 -7.03 -1.34 12.14
C PHE A 72 -7.13 0.02 11.42
N SER A 73 -8.08 0.84 11.87
CA SER A 73 -8.46 2.11 11.23
C SER A 73 -7.61 3.31 11.65
N PHE A 74 -6.64 3.12 12.54
CA PHE A 74 -5.84 4.21 13.12
C PHE A 74 -4.35 4.01 12.86
N ARG A 75 -3.60 5.09 12.77
CA ARG A 75 -2.16 5.08 12.65
C ARG A 75 -1.51 5.52 13.95
N PRO A 76 -0.55 4.76 14.49
CA PRO A 76 0.16 5.15 15.68
C PRO A 76 1.19 6.25 15.37
N ARG A 77 1.34 7.19 16.29
CA ARG A 77 2.39 8.20 16.29
C ARG A 77 3.05 8.22 17.65
N LEU A 78 4.37 8.02 17.66
CA LEU A 78 5.17 8.19 18.87
C LEU A 78 5.45 9.68 19.11
N VAL A 79 5.24 10.12 20.34
CA VAL A 79 5.60 11.43 20.86
C VAL A 79 6.49 11.20 22.08
N GLN A 80 7.73 11.69 22.02
CA GLN A 80 8.71 11.52 23.09
C GLN A 80 9.11 12.89 23.65
N ASN A 81 9.26 12.97 24.97
CA ASN A 81 9.77 14.17 25.63
C ASN A 81 11.29 14.30 25.48
N LEU A 82 11.99 13.16 25.40
CA LEU A 82 13.42 13.08 25.16
C LEU A 82 13.67 12.11 24.00
N VAL A 83 14.36 12.58 22.97
CA VAL A 83 14.72 11.75 21.81
C VAL A 83 16.09 11.12 22.06
N VAL A 84 16.12 9.80 22.16
CA VAL A 84 17.36 9.01 22.22
C VAL A 84 17.55 8.35 20.85
N PRO A 85 18.66 8.62 20.13
CA PRO A 85 18.85 8.09 18.76
C PRO A 85 18.76 6.56 18.65
N SER A 86 19.28 5.82 19.63
CA SER A 86 19.21 4.35 19.65
C SER A 86 17.79 3.81 19.64
N ASP A 87 16.88 4.48 20.36
CA ASP A 87 15.47 4.10 20.45
C ASP A 87 14.80 4.27 19.07
N ILE A 88 15.11 5.37 18.38
CA ILE A 88 14.59 5.62 17.03
C ILE A 88 15.11 4.58 16.02
N ASP A 89 16.39 4.21 16.11
CA ASP A 89 17.00 3.20 15.24
C ASP A 89 16.40 1.81 15.46
N GLU A 90 16.17 1.43 16.72
CA GLU A 90 15.54 0.17 17.10
C GLU A 90 14.09 0.08 16.61
N LEU A 91 13.31 1.15 16.83
CA LEU A 91 11.95 1.27 16.31
C LEU A 91 11.92 1.16 14.79
N ASN A 92 12.76 1.95 14.11
CA ASN A 92 12.79 1.98 12.66
C ASN A 92 13.19 0.61 12.08
N SER A 93 14.15 -0.08 12.69
CA SER A 93 14.56 -1.41 12.27
C SER A 93 13.42 -2.42 12.39
N SER A 94 12.66 -2.36 13.49
CA SER A 94 11.53 -3.25 13.75
C SER A 94 10.36 -3.02 12.79
N VAL A 95 9.94 -1.76 12.62
CA VAL A 95 8.82 -1.40 11.74
C VAL A 95 9.17 -1.59 10.26
N ARG A 96 10.43 -1.36 9.87
CA ARG A 96 10.92 -1.61 8.49
C ARG A 96 10.65 -3.03 8.03
N VAL A 97 10.90 -4.02 8.89
CA VAL A 97 10.68 -5.44 8.55
C VAL A 97 9.20 -5.70 8.26
N LEU A 98 8.28 -5.13 9.05
CA LEU A 98 6.84 -5.27 8.84
C LEU A 98 6.42 -4.71 7.47
N PHE A 99 6.81 -3.47 7.18
CA PHE A 99 6.48 -2.82 5.91
C PHE A 99 7.09 -3.55 4.72
N ARG A 100 8.35 -3.99 4.83
CA ARG A 100 9.03 -4.71 3.76
C ARG A 100 8.31 -6.00 3.41
N ASN A 101 7.97 -6.80 4.43
CA ASN A 101 7.24 -8.05 4.23
C ASN A 101 5.87 -7.82 3.60
N ARG A 102 5.15 -6.78 4.04
CA ARG A 102 3.87 -6.38 3.43
C ARG A 102 4.02 -6.05 1.96
N VAL A 103 4.97 -5.19 1.61
CA VAL A 103 5.17 -4.70 0.24
C VAL A 103 5.55 -5.85 -0.69
N ILE A 104 6.43 -6.75 -0.24
CA ILE A 104 6.77 -7.96 -0.99
C ILE A 104 5.52 -8.83 -1.19
N GLY A 105 4.73 -9.07 -0.14
CA GLY A 105 3.50 -9.85 -0.23
C GLY A 105 2.45 -9.24 -1.16
N LEU A 106 2.38 -7.91 -1.24
CA LEU A 106 1.45 -7.19 -2.12
C LEU A 106 1.76 -7.40 -3.60
N LYS A 107 3.03 -7.54 -3.99
CA LYS A 107 3.44 -7.70 -5.40
C LYS A 107 2.77 -8.90 -6.06
N ASP A 108 2.54 -9.98 -5.32
CA ASP A 108 1.91 -11.19 -5.84
C ASP A 108 0.65 -11.57 -5.03
N GLY A 109 0.08 -10.59 -4.32
CA GLY A 109 -1.12 -10.75 -3.49
C GLY A 109 -2.41 -10.89 -4.29
N ASP A 110 -3.54 -10.98 -3.59
CA ASP A 110 -4.84 -11.29 -4.19
C ASP A 110 -5.26 -10.33 -5.29
N LEU A 111 -5.02 -9.02 -5.12
CA LEU A 111 -5.34 -8.02 -6.15
C LEU A 111 -4.60 -8.28 -7.46
N VAL A 112 -3.30 -8.59 -7.40
CA VAL A 112 -2.49 -8.88 -8.58
C VAL A 112 -2.91 -10.21 -9.20
N ARG A 113 -3.16 -11.24 -8.37
CA ARG A 113 -3.65 -12.54 -8.84
C ARG A 113 -4.99 -12.44 -9.55
N ALA A 114 -5.94 -11.68 -9.01
CA ALA A 114 -7.24 -11.46 -9.65
C ALA A 114 -7.11 -10.77 -11.01
N LEU A 115 -6.24 -9.74 -11.11
CA LEU A 115 -5.96 -9.08 -12.39
C LEU A 115 -5.23 -10.00 -13.37
N MET A 116 -4.30 -10.83 -12.90
CA MET A 116 -3.64 -11.83 -13.75
C MET A 116 -4.62 -12.88 -14.28
N SER A 117 -5.58 -13.33 -13.45
CA SER A 117 -6.66 -14.20 -13.90
C SER A 117 -7.47 -13.53 -15.02
N ARG A 118 -7.82 -12.26 -14.85
CA ARG A 118 -8.52 -11.48 -15.88
C ARG A 118 -7.69 -11.34 -17.17
N VAL A 119 -6.37 -11.18 -17.06
CA VAL A 119 -5.47 -11.19 -18.23
C VAL A 119 -5.57 -12.54 -18.96
N GLY A 120 -5.62 -13.65 -18.23
CA GLY A 120 -5.86 -14.99 -18.78
C GLY A 120 -7.19 -15.07 -19.53
N ASP A 121 -8.29 -14.65 -18.90
CA ASP A 121 -9.63 -14.67 -19.50
C ASP A 121 -9.69 -13.86 -20.81
N VAL A 122 -9.15 -12.64 -20.79
CA VAL A 122 -9.12 -11.75 -21.96
C VAL A 122 -8.22 -12.32 -23.05
N SER A 123 -7.10 -12.96 -22.68
CA SER A 123 -6.22 -13.65 -23.64
C SER A 123 -6.93 -14.81 -24.33
N SER A 124 -7.69 -15.61 -23.59
CA SER A 124 -8.49 -16.71 -24.15
C SER A 124 -9.58 -16.19 -25.09
N GLU A 125 -10.23 -15.08 -24.75
CA GLU A 125 -11.21 -14.44 -25.63
C GLU A 125 -10.56 -13.90 -26.92
N ILE A 126 -9.37 -13.31 -26.84
CA ILE A 126 -8.60 -12.89 -28.03
C ILE A 126 -8.34 -14.08 -28.94
N ASN A 127 -7.82 -15.19 -28.40
CA ASN A 127 -7.54 -16.40 -29.17
C ASN A 127 -8.82 -16.97 -29.82
N ARG A 128 -9.94 -16.96 -29.09
CA ARG A 128 -11.24 -17.36 -29.64
C ARG A 128 -11.65 -16.47 -30.80
N LEU A 129 -11.56 -15.15 -30.65
CA LEU A 129 -11.93 -14.19 -31.72
C LEU A 129 -11.01 -14.34 -32.94
N GLU A 130 -9.72 -14.59 -32.75
CA GLU A 130 -8.79 -14.89 -33.83
C GLU A 130 -9.17 -16.16 -34.59
N SER A 131 -9.56 -17.22 -33.87
CA SER A 131 -10.03 -18.46 -34.51
C SER A 131 -11.31 -18.23 -35.34
N LEU A 132 -12.21 -17.36 -34.89
CA LEU A 132 -13.43 -17.01 -35.62
C LEU A 132 -13.13 -16.13 -36.84
N LEU A 133 -12.18 -15.20 -36.74
CA LEU A 133 -11.74 -14.34 -37.84
C LEU A 133 -11.08 -15.13 -38.99
N LYS A 134 -10.45 -16.28 -38.70
CA LYS A 134 -9.89 -17.18 -39.71
C LYS A 134 -10.95 -17.91 -40.55
N LYS A 135 -12.21 -17.95 -40.10
CA LYS A 135 -13.31 -18.59 -40.84
C LYS A 135 -13.82 -17.66 -41.94
N ARG A 136 -14.35 -18.25 -43.00
CA ARG A 136 -15.00 -17.50 -44.09
C ARG A 136 -16.34 -16.93 -43.58
N ASN A 137 -16.30 -15.69 -43.08
CA ASN A 137 -17.45 -14.95 -42.60
C ASN A 137 -17.83 -13.84 -43.59
N GLY A 138 -19.08 -13.37 -43.52
CA GLY A 138 -19.49 -12.16 -44.23
C GLY A 138 -18.76 -10.91 -43.71
N LEU A 139 -18.62 -9.88 -44.55
CA LEU A 139 -17.87 -8.65 -44.25
C LEU A 139 -18.32 -7.95 -42.95
N VAL A 140 -19.63 -7.90 -42.71
CA VAL A 140 -20.21 -7.30 -41.50
C VAL A 140 -19.75 -8.05 -40.24
N VAL A 141 -19.90 -9.37 -40.23
CA VAL A 141 -19.49 -10.24 -39.11
C VAL A 141 -17.98 -10.15 -38.87
N HIS A 142 -17.18 -10.14 -39.94
CA HIS A 142 -15.73 -9.96 -39.83
C HIS A 142 -15.36 -8.62 -39.16
N THR A 143 -16.05 -7.54 -39.53
CA THR A 143 -15.82 -6.20 -38.98
C THR A 143 -16.18 -6.13 -37.50
N GLU A 144 -17.29 -6.73 -37.08
CA GLU A 144 -17.70 -6.81 -35.67
C GLU A 144 -16.72 -7.63 -34.82
N LEU A 145 -16.32 -8.81 -35.30
CA LEU A 145 -15.34 -9.67 -34.62
C LEU A 145 -14.00 -8.93 -34.45
N ASN A 146 -13.55 -8.22 -35.48
CA ASN A 146 -12.31 -7.44 -35.39
C ASN A 146 -12.45 -6.28 -34.38
N LYS A 147 -13.56 -5.54 -34.38
CA LYS A 147 -13.81 -4.47 -33.40
C LYS A 147 -13.78 -5.02 -31.97
N LYS A 148 -14.41 -6.18 -31.74
CA LYS A 148 -14.41 -6.85 -30.43
C LYS A 148 -12.98 -7.27 -30.02
N LYS A 149 -12.21 -7.85 -30.94
CA LYS A 149 -10.80 -8.22 -30.71
C LYS A 149 -9.98 -7.00 -30.29
N GLN A 150 -10.15 -5.87 -30.98
CA GLN A 150 -9.45 -4.62 -30.63
C GLN A 150 -9.83 -4.12 -29.23
N GLY A 151 -11.11 -4.26 -28.83
CA GLY A 151 -11.54 -3.99 -27.46
C GLY A 151 -10.82 -4.86 -26.42
N CYS A 152 -10.76 -6.17 -26.66
CA CYS A 152 -10.05 -7.10 -25.79
C CYS A 152 -8.54 -6.82 -25.72
N LEU A 153 -7.90 -6.49 -26.84
CA LEU A 153 -6.48 -6.10 -26.86
C LEU A 153 -6.21 -4.84 -26.02
N LYS A 154 -7.09 -3.85 -26.10
CA LYS A 154 -6.99 -2.63 -25.27
C LYS A 154 -7.11 -2.96 -23.78
N GLU A 155 -8.09 -3.77 -23.41
CA GLU A 155 -8.27 -4.22 -22.02
C GLU A 155 -7.07 -5.01 -21.51
N TYR A 156 -6.59 -5.98 -22.28
CA TYR A 156 -5.42 -6.81 -21.98
C TYR A 156 -4.19 -5.94 -21.69
N ASN A 157 -3.88 -5.02 -22.60
CA ASN A 157 -2.74 -4.11 -22.46
C ASN A 157 -2.89 -3.18 -21.26
N LEU A 158 -4.10 -2.68 -21.00
CA LEU A 158 -4.39 -1.83 -19.84
C LEU A 158 -4.13 -2.57 -18.53
N ILE A 159 -4.62 -3.80 -18.38
CA ILE A 159 -4.45 -4.58 -17.15
C ILE A 159 -2.96 -4.92 -16.94
N ARG A 160 -2.26 -5.39 -17.98
CA ARG A 160 -0.82 -5.66 -17.87
C ARG A 160 -0.01 -4.44 -17.49
N ARG A 161 -0.34 -3.28 -18.08
CA ARG A 161 0.29 -2.00 -17.73
C ARG A 161 0.08 -1.67 -16.24
N LYS A 162 -1.15 -1.80 -15.73
CA LYS A 162 -1.48 -1.54 -14.32
C LYS A 162 -0.69 -2.44 -13.36
N ILE A 163 -0.64 -3.74 -13.63
CA ILE A 163 0.13 -4.69 -12.82
C ILE A 163 1.61 -4.29 -12.80
N ARG A 164 2.18 -3.95 -13.95
CA ARG A 164 3.58 -3.54 -14.07
C ARG A 164 3.87 -2.25 -13.30
N GLU A 165 3.05 -1.21 -13.46
CA GLU A 165 3.22 0.06 -12.75
C GLU A 165 3.09 -0.13 -11.23
N PHE A 166 2.15 -0.98 -10.77
CA PHE A 166 2.01 -1.31 -9.36
C PHE A 166 3.22 -2.05 -8.80
N LYS A 167 3.68 -3.11 -9.47
CA LYS A 167 4.87 -3.88 -9.05
C LYS A 167 6.10 -2.99 -8.95
N TRP A 168 6.29 -2.13 -9.94
CA TRP A 168 7.36 -1.16 -9.96
C TRP A 168 7.28 -0.17 -8.79
N ALA A 169 6.09 0.36 -8.48
CA ALA A 169 5.93 1.25 -7.32
C ALA A 169 6.25 0.55 -6.00
N MET A 170 5.87 -0.73 -5.86
CA MET A 170 6.24 -1.55 -4.71
C MET A 170 7.76 -1.80 -4.64
N ASP A 171 8.42 -2.02 -5.78
CA ASP A 171 9.89 -2.16 -5.83
C ASP A 171 10.60 -0.89 -5.36
N CYS A 172 10.15 0.29 -5.79
CA CYS A 172 10.69 1.56 -5.28
C CYS A 172 10.53 1.70 -3.76
N VAL A 173 9.43 1.19 -3.19
CA VAL A 173 9.22 1.18 -1.74
C VAL A 173 10.18 0.21 -1.05
N VAL A 174 10.41 -0.98 -1.62
CA VAL A 174 11.38 -1.95 -1.07
C VAL A 174 12.79 -1.37 -1.10
N ASP A 175 13.20 -0.73 -2.19
CA ASP A 175 14.52 -0.10 -2.30
C ASP A 175 14.69 1.03 -1.27
N TYR A 176 13.62 1.78 -0.98
CA TYR A 176 13.61 2.80 0.07
C TYR A 176 13.82 2.21 1.45
N LEU A 177 13.11 1.13 1.75
CA LEU A 177 13.25 0.41 3.01
C LEU A 177 14.64 -0.21 3.17
N ASP A 178 15.22 -0.75 2.09
CA ASP A 178 16.55 -1.35 2.08
C ASP A 178 17.69 -0.31 2.10
N GLY A 179 17.38 1.01 2.07
CA GLY A 179 18.39 2.07 2.04
C GLY A 179 19.19 2.12 0.74
N LYS A 180 18.71 1.48 -0.33
CA LYS A 180 19.37 1.40 -1.64
C LYS A 180 19.20 2.66 -2.48
N ILE A 181 18.50 3.66 -1.97
CA ILE A 181 18.14 4.85 -2.73
C ILE A 181 19.18 5.95 -2.56
N SER A 182 20.00 6.12 -3.59
CA SER A 182 20.73 7.35 -3.90
C SER A 182 20.08 8.01 -5.13
N CYS A 183 18.93 8.68 -4.96
CA CYS A 183 18.35 9.57 -5.98
C CYS A 183 18.04 8.95 -7.37
N SER A 184 17.19 7.91 -7.47
CA SER A 184 16.49 7.69 -8.75
C SER A 184 15.31 8.67 -8.90
N ASP A 185 15.08 9.18 -10.11
CA ASP A 185 13.94 10.07 -10.41
C ASP A 185 12.59 9.42 -10.08
N ASP A 186 12.56 8.10 -10.08
CA ASP A 186 11.43 7.24 -9.76
C ASP A 186 10.92 7.43 -8.32
N VAL A 187 11.85 7.56 -7.39
CA VAL A 187 11.57 7.77 -5.96
C VAL A 187 11.05 9.19 -5.72
N ARG A 188 11.46 10.15 -6.57
CA ARG A 188 10.90 11.51 -6.56
C ARG A 188 9.42 11.49 -6.91
N VAL A 189 8.95 10.54 -7.73
CA VAL A 189 7.51 10.43 -8.04
C VAL A 189 6.69 9.96 -6.84
N LEU A 190 7.26 9.08 -6.01
CA LEU A 190 6.66 8.70 -4.72
C LEU A 190 6.94 9.72 -3.61
N ASN A 191 7.84 10.67 -3.87
CA ASN A 191 8.31 11.69 -2.93
C ASN A 191 8.87 11.08 -1.63
N LEU A 192 9.55 9.93 -1.71
CA LEU A 192 10.20 9.28 -0.57
C LEU A 192 11.63 9.85 -0.42
N LYS A 193 11.86 10.63 0.64
CA LYS A 193 13.16 11.26 0.92
C LYS A 193 13.30 11.45 2.43
N GLY A 194 14.53 11.41 2.92
CA GLY A 194 14.85 11.65 4.33
C GLY A 194 14.46 10.50 5.25
N GLU A 195 14.24 10.83 6.52
CA GLU A 195 13.89 9.90 7.59
C GLU A 195 12.57 9.16 7.34
N PHE A 196 12.40 8.01 8.00
CA PHE A 196 11.19 7.19 7.85
C PHE A 196 9.97 7.90 8.43
N ASP A 197 9.07 8.30 7.54
CA ASP A 197 7.69 8.63 7.90
C ASP A 197 6.79 7.43 7.55
N TRP A 198 6.56 6.59 8.55
CA TRP A 198 5.74 5.38 8.44
C TRP A 198 4.28 5.68 8.05
N ASN A 199 3.73 6.83 8.47
CA ASN A 199 2.39 7.27 8.09
C ASN A 199 2.29 7.62 6.62
N LYS A 200 3.32 8.31 6.11
CA LYS A 200 3.45 8.61 4.68
C LYS A 200 3.65 7.34 3.87
N LEU A 201 4.47 6.40 4.35
CA LEU A 201 4.70 5.13 3.67
C LEU A 201 3.42 4.29 3.57
N ASP A 202 2.67 4.14 4.67
CA ASP A 202 1.35 3.51 4.70
C ASP A 202 0.39 4.17 3.71
N SER A 203 0.38 5.51 3.65
CA SER A 203 -0.45 6.26 2.72
C SER A 203 -0.09 5.98 1.25
N ILE A 204 1.21 5.90 0.93
CA ILE A 204 1.69 5.60 -0.43
C ILE A 204 1.27 4.18 -0.83
N ILE A 205 1.53 3.19 0.02
CA ILE A 205 1.17 1.79 -0.25
C ILE A 205 -0.34 1.67 -0.48
N ASN A 206 -1.16 2.20 0.44
CA ASN A 206 -2.61 2.15 0.33
C ASN A 206 -3.16 2.94 -0.88
N ARG A 207 -2.49 4.02 -1.28
CA ARG A 207 -2.82 4.73 -2.52
C ARG A 207 -2.59 3.86 -3.75
N GLU A 208 -1.45 3.19 -3.84
CA GLU A 208 -1.15 2.33 -4.99
C GLU A 208 -2.03 1.07 -5.03
N CYS A 209 -2.36 0.46 -3.88
CA CYS A 209 -3.33 -0.62 -3.82
C CYS A 209 -4.72 -0.20 -4.32
N ARG A 210 -5.19 1.00 -3.91
CA ARG A 210 -6.46 1.56 -4.41
C ARG A 210 -6.40 1.88 -5.90
N ARG A 211 -5.31 2.45 -6.40
CA ARG A 211 -5.12 2.71 -7.84
C ARG A 211 -5.19 1.43 -8.66
N LEU A 212 -4.57 0.35 -8.17
CA LEU A 212 -4.64 -0.95 -8.81
C LEU A 212 -6.09 -1.48 -8.86
N LYS A 213 -6.83 -1.35 -7.75
CA LYS A 213 -8.22 -1.81 -7.60
C LYS A 213 -9.21 -0.98 -8.43
N ASP A 214 -9.17 0.34 -8.30
CA ASP A 214 -10.13 1.27 -8.89
C ASP A 214 -9.78 1.62 -10.35
N GLY A 215 -8.59 1.20 -10.80
CA GLY A 215 -8.15 1.35 -12.17
C GLY A 215 -7.76 2.77 -12.57
N LEU A 216 -7.41 3.61 -11.59
CA LEU A 216 -6.94 4.98 -11.81
C LEU A 216 -5.53 4.96 -12.45
N PRO A 217 -5.29 5.75 -13.51
CA PRO A 217 -3.97 5.80 -14.14
C PRO A 217 -2.92 6.35 -13.17
N ILE A 218 -1.74 5.71 -13.15
CA ILE A 218 -0.64 6.06 -12.23
C ILE A 218 0.30 7.11 -12.87
N PHE A 219 0.59 6.96 -14.17
CA PHE A 219 1.61 7.74 -14.88
C PHE A 219 1.22 8.12 -16.31
N ALA A 220 -0.07 8.34 -16.60
CA ALA A 220 -0.55 8.53 -17.99
C ALA A 220 0.27 9.56 -18.80
N ASP A 221 0.88 10.56 -18.15
CA ASP A 221 1.58 11.68 -18.81
C ASP A 221 3.03 11.95 -18.35
N ARG A 222 3.73 11.02 -17.67
CA ARG A 222 5.08 11.31 -17.10
C ARG A 222 6.25 10.47 -17.60
N THR A 223 6.04 9.66 -18.63
CA THR A 223 7.14 9.03 -19.34
C THR A 223 6.85 9.16 -20.83
N PRO A 224 7.72 9.82 -21.63
CA PRO A 224 7.57 9.74 -23.07
C PRO A 224 7.67 8.27 -23.46
N PHE A 225 6.72 7.86 -24.29
CA PHE A 225 6.72 6.59 -25.01
C PHE A 225 8.14 6.14 -25.35
N ILE A 226 8.56 4.98 -24.85
CA ILE A 226 9.47 4.14 -25.62
C ILE A 226 8.57 3.12 -26.32
N LEU A 227 8.26 3.45 -27.56
CA LEU A 227 7.68 2.57 -28.56
C LEU A 227 8.68 1.45 -28.90
N GLU A 228 8.09 0.29 -29.18
CA GLU A 228 8.51 -0.72 -30.16
C GLU A 228 9.77 -1.56 -29.95
N GLY A 229 9.57 -2.86 -30.22
CA GLY A 229 10.60 -3.81 -30.63
C GLY A 229 10.94 -4.86 -29.59
N VAL A 230 10.26 -6.01 -29.62
CA VAL A 230 10.82 -7.26 -30.18
C VAL A 230 9.64 -8.16 -30.55
N LEU A 231 9.77 -8.73 -31.75
CA LEU A 231 8.89 -9.62 -32.51
C LEU A 231 8.25 -10.77 -31.72
#